data_AF-A0A5Y1YHW1-F1
#
_entry.id   AF-A0A5Y1YHW1-F1
#
_cell.length_a   1.000
_cell.length_b   1.000
_cell.length_c   1.000
_cell.angle_alpha   90.00
_cell.angle_beta   90.00
_cell.angle_gamma   90.00
#
_symmetry.space_group_name_H-M   'P 1'
#
loop_
_entity.id
_entity.type
_entity.pdbx_description
1 polymer ?
#
loop_
_entity_poly.entity_id
_entity_poly.type
_entity_poly.pdbx_seq_one_letter_code
_entity_poly.pdbx_strand_id
1 'polypeptide(L)'
;LASLPKSVQPKVKSEMREIWLAEDRNSANKALDGMLAKYADKYPAAMKKLTKDREELLAFYDFPAAHWASIRTTNPIESAFATVRLRSKRAKNCGSRATTLAMVFKLLQTAQKSWNRLKGFELLTLVVNNVPFKDGEQVEDEASDRSVA
;
A
#
# COMPACT_ATOMS: atom_id res chain seq x y z
N LEU A 1 13.25 0.14 6.43
CA LEU A 1 13.65 1.16 7.44
C LEU A 1 14.38 0.61 8.67
N ALA A 2 14.14 -0.64 9.12
CA ALA A 2 14.83 -1.21 10.29
C ALA A 2 16.37 -1.24 10.16
N SER A 3 16.88 -1.24 8.92
CA SER A 3 18.31 -1.19 8.60
C SER A 3 18.91 0.23 8.59
N LEU A 4 18.17 1.26 9.03
CA LEU A 4 18.63 2.65 9.11
C LEU A 4 18.76 3.14 10.56
N PRO A 5 19.76 3.98 10.87
CA PRO A 5 19.85 4.66 12.16
C PRO A 5 18.59 5.47 12.47
N LYS A 6 18.10 5.41 13.72
CA LYS A 6 16.86 6.09 14.14
C LYS A 6 16.88 7.61 13.86
N SER A 7 18.04 8.25 13.94
CA SER A 7 18.21 9.68 13.66
C SER A 7 17.90 10.08 12.21
N VAL A 8 18.13 9.17 11.25
CA VAL A 8 17.99 9.45 9.82
C VAL A 8 16.64 8.98 9.27
N GLN A 9 15.95 8.08 9.99
CA GLN A 9 14.64 7.57 9.60
C GLN A 9 13.60 8.65 9.31
N PRO A 10 13.45 9.75 10.10
CA PRO A 10 12.44 10.78 9.80
C PRO A 10 12.65 11.42 8.43
N LYS A 11 13.90 11.76 8.09
CA LYS A 11 14.25 12.36 6.80
C LYS A 11 13.99 11.41 5.63
N VAL A 12 14.47 10.17 5.75
CA VAL A 12 14.26 9.14 4.72
C VAL A 12 12.78 8.83 4.53
N LYS A 13 11.98 8.79 5.61
CA LYS A 13 10.52 8.61 5.52
C LYS A 13 9.84 9.76 4.77
N SER A 14 10.29 11.00 4.96
CA SER A 14 9.76 12.15 4.22
C SER A 14 10.03 12.02 2.73
N GLU A 15 11.28 11.72 2.36
CA GLU A 15 11.68 11.55 0.96
C GLU A 15 10.96 10.34 0.32
N MET A 16 10.77 9.24 1.06
CA MET A 16 9.94 8.11 0.59
C MET A 16 8.49 8.51 0.36
N ARG A 17 7.93 9.38 1.21
CA ARG A 17 6.55 9.84 1.07
C ARG A 17 6.38 10.68 -0.20
N GLU A 18 7.39 11.47 -0.56
CA GLU A 18 7.38 12.25 -1.82
C GLU A 18 7.34 11.33 -3.05
N ILE A 19 8.09 10.21 -3.03
CA ILE A 19 8.04 9.21 -4.11
C ILE A 19 6.61 8.68 -4.30
N TRP A 20 5.91 8.37 -3.22
CA TRP A 20 4.58 7.74 -3.30
C TRP A 20 3.49 8.75 -3.63
N LEU A 21 3.73 10.04 -3.39
CA LEU A 21 2.83 11.14 -3.71
C LEU A 21 3.09 11.74 -5.09
N ALA A 22 4.09 11.24 -5.83
CA ALA A 22 4.34 11.67 -7.19
C ALA A 22 3.09 11.46 -8.06
N GLU A 23 2.94 12.33 -9.05
CA GLU A 23 1.77 12.37 -9.94
C GLU A 23 1.67 11.11 -10.80
N ASP A 24 2.81 10.67 -11.35
CA ASP A 24 2.90 9.53 -12.26
C ASP A 24 4.04 8.56 -11.88
N ARG A 25 4.00 7.35 -12.44
CA ARG A 25 5.00 6.29 -12.19
C ARG A 25 6.40 6.70 -12.63
N ASN A 26 6.57 7.47 -13.70
CA ASN A 26 7.90 7.88 -14.17
C ASN A 26 8.55 8.88 -13.21
N SER A 27 7.77 9.84 -12.72
CA SER A 27 8.19 10.81 -11.71
C SER A 27 8.54 10.11 -10.38
N ALA A 28 7.74 9.14 -9.95
CA ALA A 28 8.06 8.31 -8.78
C ALA A 28 9.38 7.56 -8.97
N ASN A 29 9.59 6.97 -10.14
CA ASN A 29 10.83 6.26 -10.48
C ASN A 29 12.05 7.17 -10.44
N LYS A 30 11.98 8.36 -11.05
CA LYS A 30 13.08 9.35 -11.00
C LYS A 30 13.40 9.78 -9.57
N ALA A 31 12.38 10.01 -8.75
CA ALA A 31 12.57 10.36 -7.34
C ALA A 31 13.21 9.21 -6.55
N LEU A 32 12.82 7.96 -6.84
CA LEU A 32 13.42 6.78 -6.23
C LEU A 32 14.88 6.62 -6.64
N ASP A 33 15.22 6.83 -7.91
CA ASP A 33 16.60 6.79 -8.40
C ASP A 33 17.47 7.86 -7.72
N GLY A 34 16.95 9.08 -7.57
CA GLY A 34 17.64 10.15 -6.83
C GLY A 34 17.87 9.80 -5.36
N MET A 35 16.88 9.17 -4.72
CA MET A 35 17.01 8.70 -3.34
C MET A 35 18.06 7.58 -3.21
N LEU A 36 18.07 6.61 -4.14
CA LEU A 36 19.05 5.54 -4.18
C LEU A 36 20.46 6.12 -4.35
N ALA A 37 20.68 7.03 -5.29
CA ALA A 37 21.98 7.66 -5.51
C ALA A 37 22.50 8.39 -4.25
N LYS A 38 21.60 9.05 -3.52
CA LYS A 38 21.96 9.82 -2.31
C LYS A 38 22.31 8.96 -1.09
N TYR A 39 21.74 7.77 -0.99
CA TYR A 39 21.84 6.93 0.22
C TYR A 39 22.47 5.56 0.00
N ALA A 40 22.77 5.14 -1.23
CA ALA A 40 23.34 3.83 -1.54
C ALA A 40 24.67 3.60 -0.80
N ASP A 41 25.58 4.58 -0.81
CA ASP A 41 26.90 4.44 -0.18
C ASP A 41 26.80 4.37 1.34
N LYS A 42 25.90 5.14 1.93
CA LYS A 42 25.76 5.27 3.39
C LYS A 42 24.94 4.12 3.98
N TYR A 43 23.92 3.67 3.27
CA TYR A 43 22.92 2.71 3.76
C TYR A 43 22.57 1.63 2.72
N PRO A 44 23.56 0.86 2.24
CA PRO A 44 23.38 -0.07 1.12
C PRO A 44 22.33 -1.14 1.42
N ALA A 45 22.26 -1.64 2.66
CA ALA A 45 21.28 -2.65 3.06
C ALA A 45 19.83 -2.16 3.03
N ALA A 46 19.59 -0.87 3.28
CA ALA A 46 18.26 -0.28 3.20
C ALA A 46 17.86 -0.03 1.75
N MET A 47 18.79 0.52 0.95
CA MET A 47 18.56 0.82 -0.46
C MET A 47 18.36 -0.45 -1.29
N LYS A 48 19.12 -1.53 -1.03
CA LYS A 48 18.94 -2.83 -1.71
C LYS A 48 17.51 -3.38 -1.57
N LYS A 49 16.86 -3.17 -0.42
CA LYS A 49 15.45 -3.59 -0.22
C LYS A 49 14.50 -2.76 -1.06
N LEU A 50 14.70 -1.44 -1.10
CA LEU A 50 13.87 -0.55 -1.92
C LEU A 50 14.04 -0.84 -3.42
N THR A 51 15.26 -1.13 -3.87
CA THR A 51 15.51 -1.50 -5.28
C THR A 51 14.88 -2.84 -5.62
N LYS A 52 14.93 -3.82 -4.72
CA LYS A 52 14.36 -5.15 -4.94
C LYS A 52 12.84 -5.08 -5.13
N ASP A 53 12.16 -4.36 -4.23
CA ASP A 53 10.71 -4.33 -4.19
C ASP A 53 10.15 -3.11 -4.97
N ARG A 54 10.92 -2.57 -5.94
CA ARG A 54 10.61 -1.31 -6.65
C ARG A 54 9.29 -1.39 -7.41
N GLU A 55 9.09 -2.47 -8.15
CA GLU A 55 7.89 -2.66 -8.97
C GLU A 55 6.66 -2.81 -8.08
N GLU A 56 6.74 -3.59 -7.01
CA GLU A 56 5.64 -3.78 -6.06
C GLU A 56 5.28 -2.48 -5.31
N LEU A 57 6.27 -1.64 -5.01
CA LEU A 57 6.05 -0.35 -4.37
C LEU A 57 5.31 0.64 -5.26
N LEU A 58 5.47 0.54 -6.59
CA LEU A 58 4.89 1.45 -7.57
C LEU A 58 3.71 0.85 -8.34
N ALA A 59 3.35 -0.42 -8.09
CA ALA A 59 2.25 -1.11 -8.75
C ALA A 59 0.88 -0.42 -8.53
N PHE A 60 0.74 0.40 -7.48
CA PHE A 60 -0.52 1.11 -7.24
C PHE A 60 -0.90 2.10 -8.37
N TYR A 61 0.04 2.53 -9.21
CA TYR A 61 -0.23 3.36 -10.38
C TYR A 61 -1.02 2.61 -11.49
N ASP A 62 -1.08 1.28 -11.44
CA ASP A 62 -1.94 0.44 -12.31
C ASP A 62 -3.39 0.33 -11.80
N PHE A 63 -3.74 1.10 -10.76
CA PHE A 63 -5.10 1.15 -10.21
C PHE A 63 -5.67 2.57 -10.36
N PRO A 64 -7.01 2.73 -10.34
CA PRO A 64 -7.64 4.04 -10.47
C PRO A 64 -7.08 5.08 -9.48
N ALA A 65 -6.87 6.31 -9.94
CA ALA A 65 -6.33 7.39 -9.11
C ALA A 65 -7.13 7.62 -7.81
N ALA A 66 -8.45 7.43 -7.87
CA ALA A 66 -9.33 7.51 -6.71
C ALA A 66 -8.97 6.52 -5.58
N HIS A 67 -8.40 5.36 -5.92
CA HIS A 67 -8.05 4.31 -4.97
C HIS A 67 -6.71 4.57 -4.27
N TRP A 68 -5.83 5.36 -4.88
CA TRP A 68 -4.46 5.57 -4.41
C TRP A 68 -4.36 6.00 -2.95
N ALA A 69 -5.23 6.93 -2.52
CA ALA A 69 -5.23 7.40 -1.14
C ALA A 69 -5.54 6.29 -0.13
N SER A 70 -6.33 5.29 -0.52
CA SER A 70 -6.64 4.12 0.30
C SER A 70 -5.55 3.04 0.21
N ILE A 71 -4.92 2.85 -0.96
CA ILE A 71 -3.85 1.85 -1.15
C ILE A 71 -2.54 2.27 -0.45
N ARG A 72 -2.20 3.56 -0.50
CA ARG A 72 -0.95 4.11 0.08
C ARG A 72 -0.93 4.11 1.62
N THR A 73 -2.05 3.85 2.29
CA THR A 73 -2.15 3.87 3.75
C THR A 73 -2.28 2.46 4.34
N THR A 74 -1.52 2.19 5.39
CA THR A 74 -1.62 0.96 6.19
C THR A 74 -2.67 1.05 7.29
N ASN A 75 -3.36 2.20 7.44
CA ASN A 75 -4.33 2.44 8.50
C ASN A 75 -5.44 1.37 8.58
N PRO A 76 -6.04 0.89 7.46
CA PRO A 76 -7.06 -0.15 7.53
C PRO A 76 -6.55 -1.45 8.21
N ILE A 77 -5.29 -1.79 7.97
CA ILE A 77 -4.63 -2.96 8.57
C ILE A 77 -4.25 -2.66 10.01
N GLU A 78 -3.53 -1.56 10.26
CA GLU A 78 -3.02 -1.21 11.58
C GLU A 78 -4.15 -0.99 12.60
N SER A 79 -5.21 -0.27 12.20
CA SER A 79 -6.36 0.02 13.06
C SER A 79 -7.12 -1.26 13.42
N ALA A 80 -7.39 -2.14 12.44
CA ALA A 80 -8.08 -3.40 12.69
C ALA A 80 -7.30 -4.30 13.66
N PHE A 81 -5.98 -4.40 13.50
CA PHE A 81 -5.14 -5.24 14.36
C PHE A 81 -4.74 -4.58 15.68
N ALA A 82 -4.87 -3.26 15.84
CA ALA A 82 -4.57 -2.56 17.09
C ALA A 82 -5.46 -3.07 18.23
N THR A 83 -6.77 -3.21 18.00
CA THR A 83 -7.71 -3.74 19.00
C THR A 83 -7.42 -5.21 19.32
N VAL A 84 -7.09 -6.01 18.31
CA VAL A 84 -6.71 -7.42 18.50
C VAL A 84 -5.50 -7.53 19.41
N ARG A 85 -4.42 -6.78 19.13
CA ARG A 85 -3.20 -6.76 19.95
C ARG A 85 -3.46 -6.27 21.38
N LEU A 86 -4.27 -5.22 21.54
CA LEU A 86 -4.59 -4.68 22.86
C LEU A 86 -5.33 -5.71 23.71
N ARG A 87 -6.35 -6.36 23.15
CA ARG A 87 -7.21 -7.31 23.87
C ARG A 87 -6.50 -8.64 24.11
N SER A 88 -5.72 -9.15 23.16
CA SER A 88 -4.93 -10.38 23.36
C SER A 88 -3.87 -10.19 24.45
N LYS A 89 -3.16 -9.05 24.46
CA LYS A 89 -2.20 -8.71 25.52
C LYS A 89 -2.86 -8.61 26.89
N ARG A 90 -4.08 -8.05 26.97
CA ARG A 90 -4.81 -7.93 28.24
C ARG A 90 -5.36 -9.27 28.73
N ALA A 91 -5.79 -10.13 27.82
CA ALA A 91 -6.40 -11.41 28.14
C ALA A 91 -5.40 -12.44 28.69
N LYS A 92 -4.08 -12.25 28.46
CA LYS A 92 -2.90 -12.98 28.98
C LYS A 92 -2.89 -14.51 28.80
N ASN A 93 -3.99 -15.21 29.09
CA ASN A 93 -4.22 -16.64 28.93
C ASN A 93 -5.61 -16.84 28.32
N CYS A 94 -5.77 -16.64 27.00
CA CYS A 94 -7.01 -16.96 26.29
C CYS A 94 -7.23 -18.48 26.18
N GLY A 95 -7.30 -19.18 27.33
CA GLY A 95 -7.57 -20.61 27.46
C GLY A 95 -6.99 -21.45 26.32
N SER A 96 -7.88 -21.95 25.46
CA SER A 96 -7.54 -22.76 24.29
C SER A 96 -7.31 -21.94 23.01
N ARG A 97 -6.63 -22.55 22.03
CA ARG A 97 -6.50 -21.99 20.68
C ARG A 97 -7.85 -21.60 20.07
N ALA A 98 -8.89 -22.42 20.29
CA ALA A 98 -10.23 -22.15 19.76
C ALA A 98 -10.83 -20.88 20.38
N THR A 99 -10.69 -20.69 21.69
CA THR A 99 -11.14 -19.48 22.40
C THR A 99 -10.43 -18.23 21.88
N THR A 100 -9.12 -18.33 21.66
CA THR A 100 -8.32 -17.23 21.10
C THR A 100 -8.79 -16.85 19.70
N LEU A 101 -9.00 -17.85 18.84
CA LEU A 101 -9.47 -17.62 17.47
C LEU A 101 -10.86 -16.97 17.46
N ALA A 102 -11.79 -17.46 18.29
CA ALA A 102 -13.12 -16.89 18.43
C ALA A 102 -13.08 -15.44 18.90
N MET A 103 -12.18 -15.11 19.86
CA MET A 103 -11.97 -13.74 20.31
C MET A 103 -11.47 -12.85 19.16
N VAL A 104 -10.42 -13.26 18.45
CA VAL A 104 -9.88 -12.48 17.31
C VAL A 104 -10.96 -12.25 16.26
N PHE A 105 -11.70 -13.29 15.90
CA PHE A 105 -12.81 -13.20 14.96
C PHE A 105 -13.86 -12.17 15.39
N LYS A 106 -14.32 -12.21 16.66
CA LYS A 106 -15.31 -11.26 17.17
C LYS A 106 -14.79 -9.82 17.25
N LEU A 107 -13.50 -9.63 17.53
CA LEU A 107 -12.89 -8.30 17.51
C LEU A 107 -12.84 -7.73 16.08
N LEU A 108 -12.47 -8.55 15.09
CA LEU A 108 -12.47 -8.15 13.69
C LEU A 108 -13.89 -7.87 13.17
N GLN A 109 -14.89 -8.69 13.52
CA GLN A 109 -16.31 -8.42 13.21
C GLN A 109 -16.79 -7.09 13.80
N THR A 110 -16.30 -6.72 14.98
CA THR A 110 -16.65 -5.44 15.61
C THR A 110 -15.98 -4.27 14.86
N ALA A 111 -14.70 -4.40 14.52
CA ALA A 111 -13.96 -3.40 13.76
C ALA A 111 -14.54 -3.17 12.35
N GLN A 112 -15.02 -4.23 11.69
CA GLN A 112 -15.65 -4.17 10.37
C GLN A 112 -16.82 -3.16 10.32
N LYS A 113 -17.57 -3.01 11.42
CA LYS A 113 -18.76 -2.13 11.46
C LYS A 113 -18.43 -0.66 11.26
N SER A 114 -17.21 -0.23 11.53
CA SER A 114 -16.76 1.16 11.37
C SER A 114 -15.91 1.38 10.12
N TRP A 115 -15.81 0.40 9.23
CA TRP A 115 -15.00 0.54 8.02
C TRP A 115 -15.71 1.40 6.99
N ASN A 116 -14.94 2.32 6.42
CA ASN A 116 -15.38 3.11 5.28
C ASN A 116 -15.17 2.31 4.00
N ARG A 117 -16.03 2.56 3.01
CA ARG A 117 -15.84 2.04 1.66
C ARG A 117 -14.55 2.61 1.05
N LEU A 118 -14.01 1.88 0.08
CA LEU A 118 -12.91 2.35 -0.75
C LEU A 118 -13.31 3.67 -1.43
N LYS A 119 -12.40 4.65 -1.48
CA LYS A 119 -12.65 5.86 -2.28
C LYS A 119 -12.81 5.46 -3.74
N GLY A 120 -13.79 6.02 -4.45
CA GLY A 120 -14.08 5.59 -5.84
C GLY A 120 -14.54 4.13 -5.93
N PHE A 121 -15.34 3.67 -4.97
CA PHE A 121 -15.83 2.29 -4.89
C PHE A 121 -16.49 1.78 -6.18
N GLU A 122 -17.14 2.66 -6.95
CA GLU A 122 -17.78 2.31 -8.23
C GLU A 122 -16.78 1.76 -9.25
N LEU A 123 -15.55 2.28 -9.27
CA LEU A 123 -14.45 1.85 -10.14
C LEU A 123 -13.88 0.47 -9.75
N LEU A 124 -14.25 -0.08 -8.59
CA LEU A 124 -13.83 -1.41 -8.18
C LEU A 124 -14.29 -2.48 -9.19
N THR A 125 -15.44 -2.28 -9.81
CA THR A 125 -15.97 -3.18 -10.84
C THR A 125 -15.02 -3.30 -12.04
N LEU A 126 -14.42 -2.20 -12.48
CA LEU A 126 -13.43 -2.16 -13.56
C LEU A 126 -12.15 -2.91 -13.16
N VAL A 127 -11.68 -2.72 -11.93
CA VAL A 127 -10.51 -3.43 -11.39
C VAL A 127 -10.77 -4.94 -11.31
N VAL A 128 -11.95 -5.36 -10.85
CA VAL A 128 -12.33 -6.79 -10.79
C VAL A 128 -12.40 -7.42 -12.19
N ASN A 129 -12.81 -6.64 -13.19
CA ASN A 129 -12.84 -7.07 -14.59
C ASN A 129 -11.47 -6.98 -15.29
N ASN A 130 -10.39 -6.66 -14.56
CA ASN A 130 -9.03 -6.51 -15.09
C ASN A 130 -8.90 -5.46 -16.20
N VAL A 131 -9.71 -4.39 -16.15
CA VAL A 131 -9.52 -3.24 -17.05
C VAL A 131 -8.17 -2.60 -16.75
N PRO A 132 -7.31 -2.36 -17.76
CA PRO A 132 -6.00 -1.77 -17.53
C PRO A 132 -6.11 -0.29 -17.17
N PHE A 133 -5.34 0.13 -16.18
CA PHE A 133 -5.11 1.53 -15.86
C PHE A 133 -3.64 1.86 -16.01
N LYS A 134 -3.36 3.08 -16.45
CA LYS A 134 -2.01 3.63 -16.52
C LYS A 134 -2.01 4.98 -15.82
N ASP A 135 -1.17 5.11 -14.81
CA ASP A 135 -1.07 6.31 -13.98
C ASP A 135 -2.45 6.77 -13.44
N GLY A 136 -3.32 5.80 -13.15
CA GLY A 136 -4.64 6.04 -12.55
C GLY A 136 -5.76 6.37 -13.52
N GLU A 137 -5.46 6.49 -14.81
CA GLU A 137 -6.43 6.68 -15.88
C GLU A 137 -6.71 5.36 -16.59
N GLN A 138 -7.96 5.16 -17.02
CA GLN A 138 -8.36 3.98 -17.77
C GLN A 138 -7.72 4.04 -19.15
N VAL A 139 -7.08 2.95 -19.56
CA VAL A 139 -6.62 2.80 -20.94
C VAL A 139 -7.79 2.24 -21.74
N GLU A 140 -8.36 3.04 -22.62
CA GLU A 140 -9.28 2.53 -23.63
C GLU A 140 -8.46 1.72 -24.63
N ASP A 141 -8.70 0.42 -24.71
CA ASP A 141 -8.20 -0.36 -25.83
C ASP A 141 -8.84 0.21 -27.10
N GLU A 142 -8.04 0.82 -27.98
CA GLU A 142 -8.41 1.15 -29.36
C GLU A 142 -8.69 -0.15 -30.15
N ALA A 143 -9.77 -0.85 -29.79
CA ALA A 143 -10.31 -2.00 -30.50
C ALA A 143 -11.54 -1.59 -31.32
N SER A 144 -11.48 -0.41 -31.95
CA SER A 144 -12.47 0.06 -32.93
C SER A 144 -11.87 0.36 -34.32
N ASP A 145 -10.60 0.02 -34.58
CA ASP A 145 -9.95 0.28 -35.88
C ASP A 145 -9.63 -1.00 -36.68
N ARG A 146 -10.56 -1.97 -36.65
CA ARG A 146 -10.61 -3.12 -37.58
C ARG A 146 -12.03 -3.43 -38.06
N SER A 147 -12.73 -2.42 -38.55
CA SER A 147 -13.74 -2.56 -39.62
C SER A 147 -13.83 -1.17 -40.25
N VAL A 148 -13.10 -0.87 -41.32
CA VAL A 148 -13.53 -1.09 -42.70
C VAL A 148 -12.28 -1.19 -43.58
N ALA A 149 -12.10 -2.34 -44.24
CA ALA A 149 -11.32 -2.48 -45.47
C ALA A 149 -12.05 -3.50 -46.35
#